data_AF-A0A2B4R2K3-F1
#
_entry.id   AF-A0A2B4R2K3-F1
#
_cell.length_a   1.000
_cell.length_b   1.000
_cell.length_c   1.000
_cell.angle_alpha   90.00
_cell.angle_beta   90.00
_cell.angle_gamma   90.00
#
_symmetry.space_group_name_H-M   'P 1'
#
loop_
_entity.id
_entity.type
_entity.pdbx_description
1 polymer ?
#
loop_
_entity_poly.entity_id
_entity_poly.type
_entity_poly.pdbx_seq_one_letter_code
_entity_poly.pdbx_strand_id
1 'polypeptide(L)' 'ADVYSFGLVVLEMSIRELPVPQQHSRQLGKVVDDFLRRLIRECIRPNPDERPDMQRVVAELEQRKAEIAAMN' A
#
# COMPACT_ATOMS: atom_id res chain seq x y z
N ALA A 1 -2.84 -14.29 2.07
CA ALA A 1 -4.04 -13.48 2.35
C ALA A 1 -3.69 -12.20 3.11
N ASP A 2 -2.75 -12.26 4.05
CA ASP A 2 -2.42 -11.15 4.96
C ASP A 2 -1.90 -9.89 4.25
N VAL A 3 -1.06 -10.03 3.22
CA VAL A 3 -0.54 -8.91 2.42
C VAL A 3 -1.67 -8.11 1.76
N TYR A 4 -2.72 -8.81 1.30
CA TYR A 4 -3.88 -8.17 0.68
C TYR A 4 -4.63 -7.32 1.71
N SER A 5 -4.94 -7.92 2.87
CA SER A 5 -5.61 -7.23 3.98
C SER A 5 -4.78 -6.05 4.50
N PHE A 6 -3.45 -6.22 4.61
CA PHE A 6 -2.54 -5.14 4.97
C PHE A 6 -2.62 -3.98 3.96
N GLY A 7 -2.58 -4.28 2.66
CA GLY A 7 -2.74 -3.27 1.60
C GLY A 7 -4.05 -2.49 1.74
N LEU A 8 -5.15 -3.15 2.09
CA LEU A 8 -6.44 -2.47 2.34
C LEU A 8 -6.42 -1.57 3.58
N VAL A 9 -5.76 -1.98 4.67
CA VAL A 9 -5.60 -1.13 5.87
C VAL A 9 -4.77 0.11 5.54
N VAL A 10 -3.67 -0.04 4.80
CA VAL A 10 -2.85 1.11 4.38
C VAL A 10 -3.65 2.03 3.44
N LEU A 11 -4.45 1.47 2.53
CA LEU A 11 -5.38 2.24 1.70
C LEU A 11 -6.37 3.05 2.56
N GLU A 12 -7.04 2.40 3.49
CA GLU A 12 -8.00 3.02 4.42
C GLU A 12 -7.36 4.19 5.19
N MET A 13 -6.19 3.97 5.77
CA MET A 13 -5.45 5.01 6.50
C MET A 13 -5.05 6.18 5.59
N SER A 14 -4.71 5.90 4.33
CA SER A 14 -4.26 6.90 3.37
C SER A 14 -5.38 7.82 2.88
N ILE A 15 -6.59 7.28 2.71
CA ILE A 15 -7.73 8.03 2.15
C ILE A 15 -8.79 8.39 3.19
N ARG A 16 -8.69 7.85 4.42
CA ARG A 16 -9.64 8.05 5.52
C ARG A 16 -11.08 7.64 5.18
N GLU A 17 -11.22 6.63 4.32
CA GLU A 17 -12.49 6.02 3.91
C GLU A 17 -12.34 4.50 3.94
N LEU A 18 -13.42 3.78 4.26
CA LEU A 18 -13.42 2.33 4.21
C LEU A 18 -13.12 1.82 2.78
N PRO A 19 -12.32 0.76 2.62
CA PRO A 19 -12.12 0.12 1.33
C PRO A 19 -13.45 -0.44 0.81
N VAL A 20 -13.83 -0.04 -0.40
CA VAL A 20 -15.06 -0.50 -1.05
C VAL A 20 -14.70 -1.54 -2.10
N PRO A 21 -15.20 -2.78 -1.98
CA PRO A 21 -14.97 -3.82 -2.98
C PRO A 21 -15.28 -3.30 -4.39
N GLN A 22 -14.45 -3.69 -5.37
CA GLN A 22 -14.55 -3.29 -6.77
C GLN A 22 -14.25 -1.79 -7.06
N GLN A 23 -14.07 -0.94 -6.04
CA GLN A 23 -13.69 0.47 -6.22
C GLN A 23 -12.22 0.77 -5.89
N HIS A 24 -11.40 -0.27 -5.66
CA HIS A 24 -10.00 -0.09 -5.26
C HIS A 24 -9.20 0.78 -6.23
N SER A 25 -9.41 0.65 -7.55
CA SER A 25 -8.73 1.50 -8.54
C SER A 25 -9.07 2.99 -8.38
N ARG A 26 -10.34 3.30 -8.11
CA ARG A 26 -10.80 4.67 -7.85
C ARG A 26 -10.24 5.19 -6.52
N GLN A 27 -10.27 4.36 -5.48
CA GLN A 27 -9.76 4.71 -4.15
C GLN A 27 -8.23 4.87 -4.14
N LEU A 28 -7.49 4.04 -4.87
CA LEU A 28 -6.05 4.21 -5.11
C LEU A 28 -5.72 5.57 -5.73
N GLY A 29 -6.57 6.07 -6.63
CA GLY A 29 -6.42 7.41 -7.21
C GLY A 29 -6.50 8.56 -6.20
N LYS A 30 -7.03 8.33 -5.00
CA LYS A 30 -7.10 9.32 -3.91
C LYS A 30 -5.86 9.33 -3.00
N VAL A 31 -5.03 8.30 -3.05
CA VAL A 31 -3.80 8.22 -2.22
C VAL A 31 -2.81 9.25 -2.74
N VAL A 32 -2.44 10.26 -1.94
CA VAL A 32 -1.57 11.37 -2.39
C VAL A 32 -0.12 10.93 -2.56
N ASP A 33 0.41 10.15 -1.62
CA ASP A 33 1.80 9.68 -1.66
C ASP A 33 1.98 8.59 -2.73
N ASP A 34 2.80 8.88 -3.74
CA ASP A 34 3.00 7.99 -4.89
C ASP A 34 3.69 6.66 -4.50
N PHE A 35 4.56 6.69 -3.49
CA PHE A 35 5.21 5.48 -2.97
C PHE A 35 4.17 4.55 -2.33
N LEU A 36 3.32 5.07 -1.45
CA LEU A 36 2.23 4.32 -0.84
C LEU A 36 1.23 3.86 -1.88
N ARG A 37 0.86 4.70 -2.85
CA ARG A 37 -0.04 4.33 -3.94
C ARG A 37 0.49 3.12 -4.72
N ARG A 38 1.78 3.10 -5.06
CA ARG A 38 2.43 1.96 -5.72
C ARG A 38 2.41 0.72 -4.83
N LEU A 39 2.86 0.84 -3.58
CA LEU A 39 2.97 -0.28 -2.65
C LEU A 39 1.60 -0.93 -2.38
N ILE A 40 0.57 -0.12 -2.10
CA ILE A 40 -0.81 -0.61 -1.92
C ILE A 40 -1.26 -1.38 -3.15
N ARG A 41 -1.07 -0.84 -4.36
CA ARG A 41 -1.47 -1.48 -5.62
C ARG A 41 -0.83 -2.85 -5.81
N GLU A 42 0.43 -3.02 -5.41
CA GLU A 42 1.12 -4.31 -5.43
C GLU A 42 0.55 -5.27 -4.37
N CYS A 43 0.32 -4.81 -3.14
CA CYS A 43 -0.24 -5.61 -2.05
C CYS A 43 -1.65 -6.14 -2.35
N ILE A 44 -2.49 -5.35 -3.04
CA ILE A 44 -3.90 -5.70 -3.32
C ILE A 44 -4.12 -6.39 -4.67
N ARG A 45 -3.07 -6.93 -5.30
CA ARG A 45 -3.21 -7.69 -6.56
C ARG A 45 -4.22 -8.84 -6.41
N PRO A 46 -5.11 -9.07 -7.40
CA PRO A 46 -6.06 -10.18 -7.33
C PRO A 46 -5.36 -11.53 -7.23
N ASN A 47 -4.31 -11.73 -8.04
CA ASN A 47 -3.45 -12.90 -8.00
C ASN A 47 -2.54 -12.85 -6.76
N PRO A 48 -2.61 -13.83 -5.83
CA PRO A 48 -1.74 -13.89 -4.66
C PRO A 48 -0.25 -13.95 -4.99
N ASP A 49 0.13 -14.59 -6.09
CA ASP A 49 1.53 -14.79 -6.48
C ASP A 49 2.18 -13.51 -7.05
N GLU A 50 1.37 -12.50 -7.40
CA GLU A 50 1.84 -11.18 -7.84
C GLU A 50 2.05 -10.20 -6.68
N ARG A 51 1.69 -10.58 -5.46
CA ARG A 51 1.85 -9.74 -4.27
C ARG A 51 3.28 -9.86 -3.75
N PRO A 52 3.87 -8.77 -3.21
CA PRO A 52 5.12 -8.90 -2.46
C PRO A 52 4.91 -9.76 -1.21
N ASP A 53 5.96 -10.40 -0.72
CA ASP A 53 5.95 -10.94 0.63
C ASP A 53 6.08 -9.82 1.68
N MET A 54 5.79 -10.14 2.95
CA MET A 54 5.86 -9.14 4.03
C MET A 54 7.29 -8.66 4.32
N GLN A 55 8.33 -9.45 4.02
CA GLN A 55 9.72 -9.03 4.24
C GLN A 55 10.06 -7.90 3.27
N ARG A 56 9.66 -8.03 2.00
CA ARG A 56 9.80 -6.98 0.99
C ARG A 56 9.00 -5.73 1.36
N VAL A 57 7.75 -5.89 1.81
CA VAL A 57 6.91 -4.76 2.25
C VAL A 57 7.58 -3.96 3.38
N VAL A 58 8.08 -4.66 4.41
CA VAL A 58 8.77 -4.01 5.55
C VAL A 58 10.05 -3.34 5.09
N ALA A 59 10.85 -3.99 4.24
CA ALA A 59 12.09 -3.42 3.71
C ALA A 59 11.83 -2.11 2.94
N GLU A 60 10.83 -2.08 2.05
CA GLU A 60 10.47 -0.88 1.29
C GLU A 60 9.98 0.26 2.22
N LEU A 61 9.19 -0.07 3.25
CA LEU A 61 8.70 0.92 4.22
C LEU A 61 9.82 1.51 5.08
N GLU A 62 10.73 0.68 5.60
CA GLU A 62 11.87 1.15 6.39
C GLU A 62 12.85 1.97 5.56
N GLN A 63 13.10 1.57 4.30
CA GLN A 63 13.88 2.38 3.37
C GLN A 63 13.23 3.75 3.18
N ARG A 64 11.92 3.79 2.89
CA ARG A 64 11.20 5.05 2.68
C ARG A 64 11.21 5.94 3.92
N LYS A 65 11.06 5.34 5.10
CA LYS A 65 11.15 6.05 6.39
C LYS A 65 12.53 6.66 6.61
N ALA A 66 13.61 5.95 6.28
CA ALA A 66 14.97 6.47 6.37
C ALA A 66 15.22 7.61 5.37
N GLU A 67 14.72 7.50 4.13
CA GLU A 67 14.78 8.58 3.13
C GLU A 67 14.09 9.85 3.63
N ILE A 68 12.87 9.74 4.18
CA ILE A 68 12.14 10.88 4.73
C ILE A 68 12.89 11.48 5.93
N ALA A 69 13.45 10.65 6.81
CA ALA A 69 14.22 11.13 7.95
C ALA A 69 15.49 11.89 7.54
N ALA A 70 16.13 11.51 6.43
CA ALA A 70 17.31 12.19 5.90
C ALA A 70 16.99 13.51 5.15
N MET A 71 15.72 13.78 4.86
CA MET A 71 15.26 15.02 4.22
C MET A 71 14.82 16.11 5.21
N ASN A 72 14.75 15.81 6.50
CA ASN A 72 14.40 16.74 7.59
C ASN A 72 15.64 17.14 8.38
#